data_AF-A0A9W8KZY5-F1
#
_entry.id   AF-A0A9W8KZY5-F1
#
_cell.length_a   1.000
_cell.length_b   1.000
_cell.length_c   1.000
_cell.angle_alpha   90.00
_cell.angle_beta   90.00
_cell.angle_gamma   90.00
#
_symmetry.space_group_name_H-M   'P 1'
#
loop_
_entity.id
_entity.type
_entity.pdbx_description
1 polymer ?
#
loop_
_entity_poly.entity_id
_entity_poly.type
_entity_poly.pdbx_seq_one_letter_code
_entity_poly.pdbx_strand_id
1 'polypeptide(L)' 'MALRLGLLAFGGIMGTALLLRYTIVPDEEKMLKSLSPEVRAEYERNKDQRRRSHDAVMKQIVDSSKSDRPIWDTSDKN' A
#
# COMPACT_ATOMS: atom_id res chain seq x y z
N MET A 1 -33.88 -5.97 -6.88
CA MET A 1 -33.14 -6.25 -8.13
C MET A 1 -31.77 -5.53 -8.16
N ALA A 2 -31.69 -4.25 -7.80
CA ALA A 2 -30.46 -3.45 -7.79
C ALA A 2 -29.28 -4.02 -6.94
N LEU A 3 -29.56 -4.61 -5.77
CA LEU A 3 -28.51 -5.14 -4.88
C LEU A 3 -27.73 -6.31 -5.51
N ARG A 4 -28.39 -7.14 -6.35
CA ARG A 4 -27.75 -8.29 -7.02
C ARG A 4 -26.86 -7.85 -8.19
N LEU A 5 -27.25 -6.79 -8.91
CA LEU A 5 -26.40 -6.20 -9.95
C LEU A 5 -25.16 -5.51 -9.36
N GLY A 6 -25.30 -4.81 -8.23
CA GLY A 6 -24.17 -4.19 -7.55
C GLY A 6 -23.12 -5.20 -7.10
N LEU A 7 -23.54 -6.35 -6.57
CA LEU A 7 -22.63 -7.41 -6.12
C LEU A 7 -21.87 -8.06 -7.29
N LEU A 8 -22.54 -8.27 -8.43
CA LEU A 8 -21.91 -8.80 -9.64
C LEU A 8 -20.94 -7.80 -10.28
N ALA A 9 -21.29 -6.52 -10.31
CA ALA A 9 -20.39 -5.47 -10.80
C ALA A 9 -19.15 -5.34 -9.90
N PHE A 10 -19.32 -5.34 -8.58
CA PHE A 10 -18.20 -5.30 -7.63
C PHE A 10 -17.29 -6.53 -7.75
N GLY A 11 -17.88 -7.74 -7.85
CA GLY A 11 -17.15 -8.97 -8.07
C GLY A 11 -16.37 -8.97 -9.39
N GLY A 12 -16.96 -8.43 -10.46
CA GLY A 12 -16.30 -8.29 -11.76
C GLY A 12 -15.10 -7.34 -11.72
N ILE A 13 -15.24 -6.18 -11.06
CA ILE A 13 -14.15 -5.20 -10.90
C ILE A 13 -13.02 -5.81 -10.06
N MET A 14 -13.34 -6.41 -8.91
CA MET A 14 -12.34 -7.01 -8.03
C MET A 14 -11.65 -8.22 -8.67
N GLY A 15 -12.39 -9.07 -9.38
CA GLY A 15 -11.84 -10.20 -10.12
C GLY A 15 -10.89 -9.75 -11.23
N THR A 16 -11.26 -8.71 -11.98
CA THR A 16 -10.41 -8.13 -13.03
C THR A 16 -9.15 -7.50 -12.45
N ALA A 17 -9.28 -6.77 -11.34
CA ALA A 17 -8.14 -6.16 -10.64
C ALA A 17 -7.13 -7.22 -10.16
N LEU A 18 -7.62 -8.33 -9.58
CA LEU A 18 -6.76 -9.45 -9.17
C LEU A 18 -6.09 -10.11 -10.37
N LEU A 19 -6.84 -10.37 -11.44
CA LEU A 19 -6.29 -10.94 -12.67
C LEU A 19 -5.17 -10.07 -13.24
N LEU A 20 -5.38 -8.77 -13.34
CA LEU A 20 -4.38 -7.79 -13.78
C LEU A 20 -3.16 -7.79 -12.85
N ARG A 21 -3.35 -7.85 -11.53
CA ARG A 21 -2.25 -7.90 -10.56
C ARG A 21 -1.36 -9.12 -10.74
N TYR A 22 -1.93 -10.29 -10.99
CA TYR A 22 -1.16 -11.53 -11.15
C TYR A 22 -0.54 -11.70 -12.54
N THR A 23 -1.11 -11.08 -13.57
CA THR A 23 -0.66 -11.26 -14.96
C THR A 23 0.32 -10.18 -15.41
N ILE A 24 0.11 -8.92 -14.99
CA ILE A 24 0.88 -7.78 -15.51
C ILE A 24 2.00 -7.38 -14.56
N VAL A 25 1.76 -7.40 -13.26
CA VAL A 25 2.72 -6.85 -12.30
C VAL A 25 3.74 -7.93 -11.95
N PRO A 26 5.03 -7.75 -12.30
CA PRO A 26 6.07 -8.70 -11.95
C PRO A 26 6.20 -8.83 -10.44
N ASP A 27 6.50 -10.05 -9.99
CA ASP A 27 6.79 -10.35 -8.59
C ASP A 27 7.98 -9.52 -8.09
N GLU A 28 7.97 -9.13 -6.81
CA GLU A 28 8.99 -8.22 -6.25
C GLU A 28 10.40 -8.78 -6.42
N GLU A 29 10.56 -10.11 -6.29
CA GLU A 29 11.84 -10.78 -6.51
C GLU A 29 12.31 -10.71 -7.97
N LYS A 30 11.37 -10.77 -8.94
CA LYS A 30 11.68 -10.63 -10.35
C LYS A 30 12.08 -9.19 -10.68
N MET A 31 11.45 -8.20 -10.05
CA MET A 31 11.86 -6.80 -10.17
C MET A 31 13.25 -6.57 -9.55
N LEU A 32 13.51 -7.09 -8.35
CA LEU A 32 14.80 -7.04 -7.68
C LEU A 32 15.92 -7.70 -8.49
N LYS A 33 15.64 -8.80 -9.19
CA LYS A 33 16.62 -9.46 -10.08
C LYS A 33 16.86 -8.68 -11.37
N SER A 34 15.87 -7.94 -11.86
CA SER A 34 16.02 -7.08 -13.05
C SER A 34 16.76 -5.76 -12.76
N LEU A 35 16.87 -5.37 -11.48
CA LEU A 35 17.60 -4.18 -11.07
C LEU A 35 19.11 -4.39 -11.14
N SER A 36 19.85 -3.34 -11.50
CA SER A 36 21.31 -3.35 -11.50
C SER A 36 21.87 -3.62 -10.09
N PRO A 37 23.06 -4.23 -9.97
CA PRO A 37 23.64 -4.60 -8.67
C PRO A 37 23.84 -3.38 -7.74
N GLU A 38 24.08 -2.19 -8.30
CA GLU A 38 24.19 -0.93 -7.58
C GLU A 38 22.85 -0.55 -6.90
N VAL A 39 21.74 -0.61 -7.64
CA VAL A 39 20.42 -0.24 -7.13
C VAL A 39 19.92 -1.24 -6.09
N ARG A 40 20.33 -2.51 -6.17
CA ARG A 40 20.02 -3.50 -5.13
C ARG A 40 20.72 -3.17 -3.82
N ALA A 41 21.99 -2.79 -3.85
CA ALA A 41 22.74 -2.41 -2.65
C ALA A 41 22.15 -1.15 -2.00
N GLU A 42 21.76 -0.15 -2.79
CA GLU A 42 21.08 1.04 -2.28
C GLU A 42 19.69 0.71 -1.72
N TYR A 43 18.95 -0.19 -2.39
CA TYR A 43 17.65 -0.66 -1.91
C TYR A 43 17.77 -1.36 -0.56
N GLU A 44 18.77 -2.23 -0.39
CA GLU A 44 19.03 -2.95 0.87
C GLU A 44 19.41 -2.00 2.00
N ARG A 45 20.30 -1.03 1.74
CA ARG A 45 20.69 0.00 2.73
C ARG A 45 19.50 0.83 3.20
N ASN A 46 18.59 1.17 2.29
CA ASN A 46 17.43 2.02 2.57
C ASN A 46 16.19 1.23 3.03
N LYS A 47 16.22 -0.11 2.98
CA LYS A 47 15.07 -0.96 3.34
C LYS A 47 14.66 -0.76 4.79
N ASP A 48 15.62 -0.73 5.71
CA ASP A 48 15.35 -0.58 7.14
C ASP A 48 14.85 0.81 7.49
N GLN A 49 15.39 1.84 6.83
CA GLN A 49 14.92 3.21 7.01
C GLN A 49 13.46 3.35 6.55
N ARG A 50 13.10 2.78 5.40
CA ARG A 50 11.71 2.79 4.91
C ARG A 50 10.75 2.05 5.85
N ARG A 51 11.16 0.92 6.41
CA ARG A 51 10.37 0.17 7.41
C ARG A 51 10.12 1.01 8.65
N ARG A 52 11.16 1.63 9.22
CA ARG A 52 11.03 2.49 10.40
C ARG A 52 10.11 3.69 10.15
N SER A 53 10.26 4.35 9.00
CA SER A 53 9.37 5.47 8.63
C SER A 53 7.92 5.01 8.50
N HIS A 54 7.70 3.87 7.86
CA HIS A 54 6.36 3.30 7.72
C HIS A 54 5.74 2.92 9.07
N ASP A 55 6.50 2.28 9.95
CA ASP A 55 6.04 1.92 11.29
C ASP A 55 5.68 3.15 12.13
N ALA A 56 6.44 4.24 12.01
CA ALA A 56 6.14 5.51 12.67
C ALA A 56 4.83 6.13 12.15
N VAL A 57 4.62 6.12 10.83
CA VAL A 57 3.37 6.60 10.21
C VAL A 57 2.18 5.74 10.64
N MET A 58 2.33 4.42 10.63
CA MET A 58 1.28 3.49 11.07
C MET A 58 0.93 3.69 12.54
N LYS A 59 1.93 3.91 13.40
CA LYS A 59 1.71 4.23 14.81
C LYS A 59 0.90 5.52 14.97
N GLN A 60 1.24 6.56 14.22
CA GLN A 60 0.48 7.82 14.22
C GLN A 60 -0.97 7.60 13.76
N ILE A 61 -1.20 6.82 12.71
CA ILE A 61 -2.56 6.50 12.22
C ILE A 61 -3.35 5.75 13.29
N VAL A 62 -2.75 4.76 13.95
CA VAL A 62 -3.40 4.00 15.03
C VAL A 62 -3.75 4.90 16.21
N ASP A 63 -2.85 5.79 16.61
CA ASP A 63 -3.10 6.72 17.71
C ASP A 63 -4.16 7.78 17.33
N SER A 64 -4.16 8.26 16.09
CA SER A 64 -5.23 9.11 15.54
C SER A 64 -6.57 8.38 15.44
N SER A 65 -6.59 7.08 15.13
CA SER A 65 -7.83 6.30 15.03
C SER A 65 -8.56 6.11 16.37
N LYS A 66 -7.82 6.25 17.49
CA LYS A 66 -8.38 6.25 18.85
C LYS A 66 -8.92 7.62 19.26
N SER A 67 -8.61 8.66 18.49
CA SER A 67 -9.09 10.03 18.69
C SER A 67 -10.37 10.25 17.89
N ASP A 68 -11.31 10.99 18.45
CA ASP A 68 -12.56 11.39 17.77
C ASP A 68 -12.34 12.42 16.63
N ARG A 69 -11.07 12.78 16.40
CA ARG A 69 -10.67 13.77 15.39
C ARG A 69 -10.32 13.09 14.08
N PRO A 70 -10.78 13.63 12.93
CA PRO A 70 -10.47 13.04 11.64
C PRO A 70 -8.97 13.09 11.31
N ILE A 71 -8.46 12.06 10.64
CA ILE A 71 -7.03 11.86 10.35
C ILE A 71 -6.39 13.03 9.56
N TRP A 72 -7.19 13.79 8.80
CA TRP A 72 -6.75 14.91 7.97
C TRP A 72 -6.75 16.27 8.68
N ASP A 73 -7.21 16.35 9.93
CA ASP A 73 -7.18 17.60 10.69
C ASP A 73 -5.79 17.79 11.31
N THR A 74 -4.95 18.57 10.64
CA THR A 74 -3.59 18.91 11.08
C THR A 74 -3.50 20.27 11.78
N SER A 75 -4.62 20.83 12.26
CA SER A 75 -4.68 22.20 12.79
C SER A 75 -3.83 22.45 14.05
N ASP A 76 -3.43 21.42 14.80
CA ASP A 76 -2.78 21.58 16.12
C ASP A 76 -1.26 21.31 16.11
N LYS A 77 -0.52 21.81 15.11
CA LYS A 77 0.96 21.86 15.19
C LYS A 77 1.50 23.21 14.72
N ASN A 78 1.54 24.17 15.64
CA ASN A 78 2.48 25.30 15.64
C ASN A 78 3.26 25.25 16.97
#